data_AF-A0A535H7I3-F1
#
_entry.id   AF-A0A535H7I3-F1
#
_cell.length_a   1.000
_cell.length_b   1.000
_cell.length_c   1.000
_cell.angle_alpha   90.00
_cell.angle_beta   90.00
_cell.angle_gamma   90.00
#
_symmetry.space_group_name_H-M   'P 1'
#
loop_
_entity.id
_entity.type
_entity.pdbx_description
1 polymer ?
#
loop_
_entity_poly.entity_id
_entity_poly.type
_entity_poly.pdbx_seq_one_letter_code
_entity_poly.pdbx_strand_id
1 'polypeptide(L)' 'MAIEPYADNFIPVVPVDHIEHTEENPFCYDAACDCHEDDEAIAAVYQAVQDGLITPEEATDFVLGRLP' A
#
# COMPACT_ATOMS: atom_id res chain seq x y z
N MET A 1 37.56 -29.14 8.50
CA MET A 1 36.13 -28.81 8.64
C MET A 1 35.98 -27.79 9.75
N ALA A 2 35.56 -26.58 9.40
CA ALA A 2 34.78 -25.69 10.25
C ALA A 2 34.07 -24.75 9.27
N ILE A 3 32.82 -25.09 8.98
CA ILE A 3 31.86 -24.21 8.32
C ILE A 3 31.50 -23.22 9.41
N GLU A 4 32.00 -21.99 9.31
CA GLU A 4 31.49 -20.92 10.16
C GLU A 4 30.01 -20.75 9.81
N PRO A 5 29.09 -20.92 10.76
CA PRO A 5 27.69 -20.71 10.45
C PRO A 5 27.59 -19.23 10.13
N TYR A 6 26.99 -18.90 8.98
CA TYR A 6 26.52 -17.55 8.71
C TYR A 6 25.85 -17.06 10.00
N ALA A 7 26.51 -16.13 10.71
CA ALA A 7 25.87 -15.48 11.84
C ALA A 7 24.57 -14.92 11.27
N ASP A 8 23.44 -15.41 11.75
CA ASP A 8 22.13 -14.93 11.33
C ASP A 8 22.16 -13.42 11.52
N ASN A 9 22.29 -12.69 10.40
CA ASN A 9 22.16 -11.24 10.35
C ASN A 9 20.67 -10.95 10.54
N PHE A 10 20.17 -11.23 11.74
CA PHE A 10 18.82 -10.95 12.15
C PHE A 10 18.75 -9.45 12.41
N ILE A 11 18.43 -8.70 11.37
CA ILE A 11 18.03 -7.30 11.52
C ILE A 11 16.63 -7.36 12.15
N PRO A 12 16.45 -6.91 13.40
CA PRO A 12 15.12 -6.84 13.98
C PRO A 12 14.30 -5.85 13.16
N VAL A 13 13.25 -6.33 12.50
CA VAL A 13 12.23 -5.47 11.93
C VAL A 13 11.50 -4.85 13.11
N VAL A 14 11.83 -3.59 13.41
CA VAL A 14 11.08 -2.80 14.37
C VAL A 14 9.80 -2.35 13.65
N PRO A 15 8.60 -2.81 14.08
CA PRO A 15 7.37 -2.27 13.52
C PRO A 15 7.35 -0.78 13.82
N VAL A 16 7.26 0.01 12.78
CA VAL A 16 7.11 1.45 12.89
C VAL A 16 5.62 1.77 12.81
N ASP A 17 5.10 2.50 13.79
CA ASP A 17 3.68 2.84 13.88
C ASP A 17 3.23 3.89 12.84
N HIS A 18 4.05 4.18 11.83
CA HIS A 18 3.68 5.12 10.77
C HIS A 18 3.10 4.39 9.58
N ILE A 19 1.94 4.84 9.14
CA ILE A 19 1.37 4.47 7.86
C ILE A 19 2.22 5.15 6.77
N GLU A 20 2.81 4.35 5.89
CA GLU A 20 3.57 4.83 4.73
C GLU A 20 2.65 4.91 3.52
N HIS A 21 2.62 6.07 2.86
CA HIS A 21 1.98 6.26 1.57
C HIS A 21 3.05 6.41 0.49
N THR A 22 2.88 5.73 -0.63
CA THR A 22 3.76 5.85 -1.79
C THR A 22 2.94 6.24 -3.02
N GLU A 23 3.59 6.62 -4.11
CA GLU A 23 2.89 6.90 -5.37
C GLU A 23 2.14 5.65 -5.89
N GLU A 24 2.65 4.46 -5.60
CA GLU A 24 2.04 3.18 -6.01
C GLU A 24 0.92 2.74 -5.06
N ASN A 25 1.02 3.08 -3.77
CA ASN A 25 0.03 2.80 -2.73
C ASN A 25 -0.34 4.09 -1.98
N PRO A 26 -1.17 4.95 -2.62
CA PRO A 26 -1.55 6.24 -2.05
C PRO A 26 -2.59 6.11 -0.94
N PHE A 27 -3.37 5.02 -0.92
CA PHE A 27 -4.41 4.79 0.08
C PHE A 27 -3.99 3.74 1.10
N CYS A 28 -4.20 4.02 2.38
CA CYS A 28 -3.96 3.07 3.45
C CYS A 28 -5.26 2.42 3.95
N TYR A 29 -5.15 1.57 4.96
CA TYR A 29 -6.28 0.89 5.58
C TYR A 29 -7.02 1.76 6.62
N ASP A 30 -6.45 2.90 7.02
CA ASP A 30 -7.04 3.77 8.04
C ASP A 30 -8.00 4.75 7.39
N ALA A 31 -9.30 4.47 7.51
CA ALA A 31 -10.37 5.29 6.98
C ALA A 31 -10.42 6.73 7.52
N ALA A 32 -9.72 7.04 8.62
CA ALA A 32 -9.60 8.40 9.14
C ALA A 32 -8.36 9.16 8.60
N CYS A 33 -7.52 8.50 7.80
CA CYS A 33 -6.37 9.11 7.18
C CYS A 33 -6.81 10.06 6.06
N ASP A 34 -6.14 11.21 5.99
CA ASP A 34 -6.31 12.25 4.97
C ASP A 34 -5.97 11.78 3.54
N CYS A 35 -5.25 10.66 3.37
CA CYS A 35 -5.03 10.06 2.06
C CYS A 35 -6.33 9.71 1.31
N HIS A 36 -7.44 9.47 2.02
CA HIS A 36 -8.75 9.23 1.42
C HIS A 36 -9.48 10.50 0.95
N GLU A 37 -8.87 11.68 1.15
CA GLU A 37 -9.34 12.96 0.65
C GLU A 37 -8.44 13.50 -0.49
N ASP A 38 -7.49 12.70 -0.97
CA ASP A 38 -6.63 13.07 -2.10
C ASP A 38 -7.40 13.01 -3.43
N ASP A 39 -7.92 14.17 -3.85
CA ASP A 39 -8.68 14.33 -5.09
C ASP A 39 -7.91 13.86 -6.34
N GLU A 40 -6.58 13.98 -6.37
CA GLU A 40 -5.76 13.58 -7.52
C GLU A 40 -5.64 12.06 -7.60
N ALA A 41 -5.35 11.41 -6.46
CA ALA A 41 -5.32 9.95 -6.38
C ALA A 41 -6.70 9.34 -6.67
N ILE A 42 -7.77 9.93 -6.14
CA ILE A 42 -9.16 9.47 -6.39
C ILE A 42 -9.52 9.64 -7.87
N ALA A 43 -9.14 10.75 -8.50
CA ALA A 43 -9.36 10.96 -9.92
C ALA A 43 -8.63 9.92 -10.78
N ALA A 44 -7.39 9.55 -10.41
CA ALA A 44 -6.64 8.51 -11.10
C ALA A 44 -7.33 7.13 -11.01
N VAL A 45 -7.83 6.75 -9.83
CA VAL A 45 -8.61 5.53 -9.64
C VAL A 45 -9.89 5.55 -10.50
N TYR A 46 -10.60 6.68 -10.52
CA TYR A 46 -11.80 6.82 -11.35
C TYR A 46 -11.49 6.66 -12.84
N GLN A 47 -10.40 7.25 -13.34
CA GLN A 47 -9.96 7.03 -14.72
C GLN A 47 -9.61 5.58 -15.00
N ALA A 48 -8.91 4.89 -14.09
CA ALA A 48 -8.57 3.47 -14.26
C ALA A 48 -9.81 2.57 -14.39
N VAL A 49 -10.90 2.90 -13.69
CA VAL A 49 -12.20 2.22 -13.86
C VAL A 49 -12.80 2.50 -15.25
N GLN A 50 -12.78 3.76 -15.70
CA GLN A 50 -13.33 4.15 -17.00
C GLN A 50 -12.56 3.56 -18.18
N ASP A 51 -11.24 3.43 -18.03
CA ASP A 51 -10.36 2.78 -19.01
C ASP A 51 -10.48 1.24 -18.98
N GLY A 52 -11.21 0.68 -18.00
CA GLY A 52 -11.40 -0.75 -17.83
C GLY A 52 -10.15 -1.49 -17.37
N LEU A 53 -9.19 -0.78 -16.76
CA LEU A 53 -7.97 -1.36 -16.19
C LEU A 53 -8.24 -2.11 -14.87
N ILE A 54 -9.21 -1.61 -14.11
CA ILE A 54 -9.70 -2.21 -12.88
C ILE A 54 -11.24 -2.18 -12.87
N THR A 55 -11.85 -3.12 -12.16
CA THR A 55 -13.29 -3.12 -11.91
C THR A 55 -13.66 -2.11 -10.82
N PRO A 56 -14.94 -1.70 -10.73
CA PRO A 56 -15.40 -0.85 -9.63
C PRO A 56 -15.19 -1.45 -8.23
N GLU A 57 -15.23 -2.78 -8.12
CA GLU A 57 -14.99 -3.49 -6.87
C GLU A 57 -13.51 -3.45 -6.48
N GLU A 58 -12.60 -3.71 -7.43
CA GLU A 58 -11.16 -3.54 -7.23
C GLU A 58 -10.80 -2.09 -6.89
N ALA A 59 -11.42 -1.09 -7.53
CA ALA A 59 -11.23 0.31 -7.16
C ALA A 59 -11.65 0.60 -5.71
N THR A 60 -12.75 0.00 -5.25
CA THR A 60 -13.21 0.14 -3.87
C THR A 60 -12.20 -0.48 -2.91
N ASP A 61 -11.70 -1.68 -3.21
CA ASP A 61 -10.70 -2.34 -2.37
C ASP A 61 -9.36 -1.61 -2.38
N PHE A 62 -8.95 -1.01 -3.50
CA PHE A 62 -7.74 -0.18 -3.58
C PHE A 62 -7.86 1.07 -2.72
N VAL A 63 -8.96 1.83 -2.84
CA VAL A 63 -9.20 3.03 -2.04
C VAL A 63 -9.34 2.70 -0.54
N LEU A 64 -9.77 1.50 -0.18
CA LEU A 64 -9.84 1.05 1.21
C LEU A 64 -8.53 0.43 1.73
N GLY A 65 -7.44 0.48 0.94
CA GLY A 65 -6.14 -0.08 1.31
C GLY A 65 -6.16 -1.60 1.51
N ARG A 66 -7.05 -2.30 0.79
CA ARG A 66 -7.22 -3.77 0.88
C ARG A 66 -6.51 -4.53 -0.25
N LEU A 67 -6.15 -3.83 -1.32
CA LEU A 67 -5.30 -4.37 -2.37
C LEU A 67 -3.83 -4.09 -2.03
N PRO A 68 -2.93 -5.07 -2.23
CA PRO A 68 -1.50 -4.95 -1.94
C PRO A 68 -0.72 -4.13 -2.99
#